data_AF-A0A923TJA5-F1
#
_entry.id   AF-A0A923TJA5-F1
#
_cell.length_a   1.000
_cell.length_b   1.000
_cell.length_c   1.000
_cell.angle_alpha   90.00
_cell.angle_beta   90.00
_cell.angle_gamma   90.00
#
_symmetry.space_group_name_H-M   'P 1'
#
loop_
_entity.id
_entity.type
_entity.pdbx_description
1 polymer ?
#
loop_
_entity_poly.entity_id
_entity_poly.type
_entity_poly.pdbx_seq_one_letter_code
_entity_poly.pdbx_strand_id
1 'polypeptide(L)' 'PPTNPKSNFRVNDALPASGAEWLAGAVTHPGSWWTDHAAWLAARSGELRTAPTSLGSDVHPVIAKAPGAYVMEP' A
#
# COMPACT_ATOMS: atom_id res chain seq x y z
N PRO A 1 -4.96 -5.30 7.99
CA PRO A 1 -5.02 -6.05 6.71
C PRO A 1 -6.44 -5.95 6.13
N PRO A 2 -6.64 -6.17 4.81
CA PRO A 2 -7.93 -5.98 4.13
C PRO A 2 -9.04 -6.86 4.68
N THR A 3 -8.66 -7.94 5.35
CA THR A 3 -9.57 -8.95 5.92
C THR A 3 -10.09 -8.61 7.31
N ASN A 4 -9.71 -7.48 7.93
CA ASN A 4 -10.23 -7.12 9.26
C ASN A 4 -11.59 -6.41 9.15
N PRO A 5 -12.70 -7.07 9.57
CA PRO A 5 -14.04 -6.48 9.45
C PRO A 5 -14.31 -5.34 10.44
N LYS A 6 -13.45 -5.16 11.47
CA LYS A 6 -13.59 -4.07 12.46
C LYS A 6 -12.82 -2.80 12.06
N SER A 7 -12.01 -2.86 11.00
CA SER A 7 -11.29 -1.69 10.52
C SER A 7 -12.22 -0.71 9.80
N ASN A 8 -11.87 0.56 9.83
CA ASN A 8 -12.43 1.61 8.97
C ASN A 8 -11.33 2.62 8.65
N PHE A 9 -11.57 3.45 7.65
CA PHE A 9 -10.70 4.56 7.29
C PHE A 9 -11.55 5.76 6.86
N ARG A 10 -10.92 6.94 6.77
CA ARG A 10 -11.59 8.18 6.38
C ARG A 10 -10.94 8.77 5.15
N VAL A 11 -11.73 9.29 4.23
CA VAL A 11 -11.26 9.96 3.01
C VAL A 11 -11.93 11.32 2.88
N ASN A 12 -11.19 12.28 2.32
CA ASN A 12 -11.69 13.59 1.95
C ASN A 12 -10.76 14.15 0.86
N ASP A 13 -11.32 14.48 -0.30
CA ASP A 13 -10.58 15.05 -1.43
C ASP A 13 -10.25 16.54 -1.20
N ALA A 14 -10.96 17.22 -0.29
CA ALA A 14 -10.63 18.58 0.09
C ALA A 14 -9.36 18.59 0.96
N LEU A 15 -8.47 19.57 0.72
CA LEU A 15 -7.21 19.75 1.45
C LEU A 15 -7.19 21.10 2.18
N PRO A 16 -8.04 21.30 3.21
CA PRO A 16 -8.03 22.53 4.01
C PRO A 16 -6.74 22.63 4.85
N ALA A 17 -6.48 23.81 5.40
CA ALA A 17 -5.27 24.06 6.19
C ALA A 17 -5.26 23.31 7.54
N SER A 18 -6.43 22.99 8.09
CA SER A 18 -6.57 22.33 9.39
C SER A 18 -6.93 20.85 9.25
N GLY A 19 -6.25 20.00 10.02
CA GLY A 19 -6.62 18.58 10.13
C GLY A 19 -8.00 18.36 10.75
N ALA A 20 -8.46 19.26 11.62
CA ALA A 20 -9.81 19.19 12.18
C ALA A 20 -10.88 19.51 11.12
N GLU A 21 -10.61 20.47 10.24
CA GLU A 21 -11.49 20.81 9.12
C GLU A 21 -11.52 19.68 8.08
N TRP A 22 -10.36 19.08 7.77
CA TRP A 22 -10.29 17.90 6.91
C TRP A 22 -11.13 16.75 7.47
N LEU A 23 -10.99 16.49 8.78
CA LEU A 23 -11.71 15.40 9.45
C LEU A 23 -13.22 15.65 9.52
N ALA A 24 -13.66 16.89 9.73
CA ALA A 24 -15.07 17.24 9.79
C ALA A 24 -15.80 16.98 8.46
N GLY A 25 -15.10 17.14 7.32
CA GLY A 25 -15.63 16.84 5.98
C GLY A 25 -15.40 15.40 5.50
N ALA A 26 -14.70 14.56 6.27
CA ALA A 26 -14.29 13.25 5.80
C ALA A 26 -15.41 12.20 5.89
N VAL A 27 -15.46 11.32 4.88
CA VAL A 27 -16.38 10.18 4.84
C VAL A 27 -15.70 8.96 5.44
N THR A 28 -16.39 8.24 6.33
CA THR A 28 -15.87 6.99 6.92
C THR A 28 -16.26 5.80 6.06
N HIS A 29 -15.28 5.02 5.62
CA HIS A 29 -15.45 3.78 4.86
C HIS A 29 -15.11 2.56 5.73
N PRO A 30 -15.94 1.50 5.73
CA PRO A 30 -15.62 0.27 6.43
C PRO A 30 -14.47 -0.47 5.73
N GLY A 31 -13.74 -1.29 6.50
CA GLY A 31 -12.63 -2.09 6.01
C GLY A 31 -11.27 -1.39 6.09
N SER A 32 -10.29 -1.92 5.35
CA SER A 32 -8.92 -1.39 5.32
C SER A 32 -8.75 -0.38 4.19
N TRP A 33 -8.00 0.69 4.44
CA TRP A 33 -7.58 1.65 3.42
C TRP A 33 -6.74 1.03 2.29
N TRP A 34 -6.22 -0.20 2.44
CA TRP A 34 -5.39 -0.85 1.42
C TRP A 34 -6.08 -0.98 0.06
N THR A 35 -7.40 -1.18 0.01
CA THR A 35 -8.14 -1.29 -1.26
C THR A 35 -8.20 0.03 -2.00
N ASP A 36 -8.42 1.13 -1.28
CA ASP A 36 -8.41 2.49 -1.84
C ASP A 36 -7.04 2.85 -2.41
N HIS A 37 -5.99 2.63 -1.62
CA HIS A 37 -4.62 2.87 -2.06
C HIS A 37 -4.19 1.95 -3.23
N ALA A 38 -4.60 0.68 -3.22
CA ALA A 38 -4.32 -0.23 -4.33
C ALA A 38 -4.96 0.24 -5.64
N ALA A 39 -6.19 0.77 -5.59
CA ALA A 39 -6.84 1.36 -6.77
C ALA A 39 -6.10 2.61 -7.25
N TRP A 40 -5.68 3.49 -6.33
CA TRP A 40 -4.88 4.66 -6.66
C TRP A 40 -3.54 4.29 -7.32
N LEU A 41 -2.87 3.26 -6.82
CA LEU A 41 -1.63 2.73 -7.39
C LEU A 41 -1.84 2.06 -8.75
N ALA A 42 -2.91 1.29 -8.94
CA ALA A 42 -3.18 0.58 -10.19
C ALA A 42 -3.29 1.55 -11.37
N ALA A 43 -3.92 2.71 -11.17
CA ALA A 43 -4.02 3.77 -12.17
C ALA A 43 -2.66 4.41 -12.56
N ARG A 44 -1.59 4.13 -11.79
CA ARG A 44 -0.27 4.76 -11.90
C ARG A 44 0.88 3.76 -12.10
N SER A 45 0.57 2.46 -12.19
CA SER A 45 1.60 1.39 -12.24
C SER A 45 1.87 0.86 -13.66
N GLY A 46 1.35 1.54 -14.68
CA GLY A 46 1.50 1.15 -16.09
C GLY A 46 0.68 -0.09 -16.47
N GLU A 47 0.93 -0.59 -17.69
CA GLU A 47 0.22 -1.76 -18.22
C GLU A 47 0.66 -3.06 -17.56
N LEU A 48 -0.28 -4.01 -17.48
CA LEU A 48 0.01 -5.36 -17.02
C LEU A 48 0.95 -6.07 -18.00
N ARG A 49 1.93 -6.78 -17.44
CA ARG A 49 2.86 -7.64 -18.18
C ARG A 49 2.96 -9.00 -17.49
N THR A 50 3.41 -10.01 -18.23
CA THR A 50 3.70 -11.32 -17.66
C THR A 50 4.71 -11.21 -16.52
N ALA A 51 4.42 -11.89 -15.41
CA ALA A 51 5.31 -11.91 -14.26
C ALA A 51 6.65 -12.58 -14.61
N PRO A 52 7.79 -12.04 -14.15
CA PRO A 52 9.08 -12.72 -14.28
C PRO A 52 9.05 -14.12 -13.63
N THR A 53 9.72 -15.09 -14.24
CA THR A 53 9.77 -16.48 -13.76
C THR A 53 10.86 -16.72 -12.71
N SER A 54 11.81 -15.79 -12.57
CA SER A 54 12.90 -15.83 -11.60
C SER A 54 13.02 -14.50 -10.86
N LEU A 55 13.51 -14.56 -9.63
CA LEU A 55 13.86 -13.38 -8.84
C LEU A 55 15.26 -12.87 -9.22
N GLY A 56 15.47 -11.55 -9.13
CA GLY A 56 16.75 -10.92 -9.44
C GLY A 56 17.02 -10.77 -10.94
N SER A 57 18.29 -10.55 -11.27
CA SER A 57 18.82 -10.43 -12.64
C SER A 57 20.32 -10.80 -12.65
N ASP A 58 20.96 -10.90 -13.82
CA ASP A 58 22.40 -11.18 -13.90
C ASP A 58 23.26 -10.12 -13.19
N VAL A 59 22.80 -8.87 -13.19
CA VAL A 59 23.48 -7.75 -12.50
C VAL A 59 23.18 -7.77 -10.99
N HIS A 60 22.02 -8.29 -10.59
CA HIS A 60 21.57 -8.34 -9.19
C HIS A 60 21.04 -9.75 -8.86
N PRO A 61 21.94 -10.70 -8.58
CA PRO A 61 21.54 -12.07 -8.27
C PRO A 61 20.84 -12.17 -6.92
N VAL A 62 20.08 -13.25 -6.71
CA VAL A 62 19.47 -13.55 -5.42
C VAL A 62 20.57 -13.92 -4.42
N ILE A 63 20.64 -13.20 -3.30
CA ILE A 63 21.68 -13.39 -2.29
C ILE A 63 21.23 -14.18 -1.05
N ALA A 64 19.93 -14.15 -0.73
CA ALA A 64 19.34 -14.86 0.39
C ALA A 64 17.81 -14.92 0.22
N LYS A 65 17.14 -15.80 0.97
CA LYS A 65 15.67 -15.77 1.10
C LYS A 65 15.25 -14.60 1.99
N ALA A 66 14.13 -13.96 1.68
CA ALA A 66 13.48 -13.01 2.58
C ALA A 66 13.15 -13.69 3.94
N PRO A 67 13.21 -12.97 5.08
CA PRO A 67 13.34 -11.51 5.19
C PRO A 67 14.80 -10.99 5.26
N GLY A 68 15.80 -11.86 5.10
CA GLY A 68 17.21 -11.47 5.17
C GLY A 68 17.75 -11.35 6.61
N ALA A 69 19.02 -10.99 6.73
CA ALA A 69 19.72 -10.94 8.01
C ALA A 69 19.44 -9.67 8.81
N TYR A 70 19.33 -8.51 8.14
CA TYR A 70 19.25 -7.21 8.82
C TYR A 70 18.04 -7.06 9.75
N VAL A 71 16.90 -7.69 9.44
CA VAL A 71 15.71 -7.64 10.32
C VAL A 71 15.89 -8.48 11.59
N MET A 72 16.86 -9.40 11.60
CA MET A 72 17.16 -10.31 12.71
C MET A 72 18.32 -9.78 13.58
N GLU A 73 18.92 -8.66 13.19
CA GLU A 73 19.94 -8.00 14.00
C GLU A 73 19.26 -7.37 15.24
N PRO A 74 19.89 -7.50 16.42
CA PRO A 74 19.32 -7.09 17.70
C PRO A 74 19.24 -5.57 17.88
#